data_AF-A0A6J4T118-F1
#
_entry.id   AF-A0A6J4T118-F1
#
_cell.length_a   1.000
_cell.length_b   1.000
_cell.length_c   1.000
_cell.angle_alpha   90.00
_cell.angle_beta   90.00
_cell.angle_gamma   90.00
#
_symmetry.space_group_name_H-M   'P 1'
#
loop_
_entity.id
_entity.type
_entity.pdbx_description
1 polymer ?
#
loop_
_entity_poly.entity_id
_entity_poly.type
_entity_poly.pdbx_seq_one_letter_code
_entity_poly.pdbx_strand_id
1 'polypeptide(L)'
;MPTVEGLQFDYLLHLLEPGRFPFHRWRWELWHGSTLVASGWRLGRPDAGRALRIAASEFALRLFGLPVPPRDPRAGVGDLRPGTVERVSIGPTACVLVPRALERPVGTIAVGSLS
;
A
#
# COMPACT_ATOMS: atom_id res chain seq x y z
N MET A 1 -20.34 -20.54 2.21
CA MET A 1 -19.89 -19.27 2.82
C MET A 1 -19.74 -18.25 1.71
N PRO A 2 -20.23 -17.00 1.83
CA PRO A 2 -20.11 -16.04 0.75
C PRO A 2 -18.65 -15.58 0.65
N THR A 3 -17.94 -16.03 -0.39
CA THR A 3 -16.68 -15.40 -0.79
C THR A 3 -17.08 -14.12 -1.51
N VAL A 4 -16.86 -12.96 -0.90
CA VAL A 4 -17.11 -11.69 -1.58
C VAL A 4 -16.06 -11.54 -2.69
N GLU A 5 -16.47 -11.84 -3.91
CA GLU A 5 -15.70 -11.58 -5.11
C GLU A 5 -15.91 -10.11 -5.52
N GLY A 6 -14.82 -9.37 -5.73
CA GLY A 6 -14.89 -8.04 -6.36
C GLY A 6 -14.50 -6.83 -5.50
N LEU A 7 -14.01 -7.00 -4.27
CA LEU A 7 -13.47 -5.86 -3.52
C LEU A 7 -12.12 -5.43 -4.10
N GLN A 8 -12.09 -4.26 -4.72
CA GLN A 8 -10.88 -3.65 -5.27
C GLN A 8 -10.45 -2.45 -4.42
N PHE A 9 -9.15 -2.39 -4.13
CA PHE A 9 -8.52 -1.19 -3.58
C PHE A 9 -7.43 -0.71 -4.53
N ASP A 10 -7.38 0.61 -4.72
CA ASP A 10 -6.27 1.21 -5.43
C ASP A 10 -5.14 1.46 -4.42
N TYR A 11 -3.90 1.34 -4.85
CA TYR A 11 -2.76 1.58 -3.98
C TYR A 11 -1.65 2.37 -4.65
N LEU A 12 -0.87 3.08 -3.84
CA LEU A 12 0.42 3.62 -4.23
C LEU A 12 1.50 3.01 -3.33
N LEU A 13 2.60 2.58 -3.95
CA LEU A 13 3.77 2.08 -3.25
C LEU A 13 5.01 2.61 -3.98
N HIS A 14 5.65 3.62 -3.42
CA HIS A 14 6.79 4.27 -4.07
C HIS A 14 7.90 4.60 -3.09
N LEU A 15 9.12 4.60 -3.62
CA LEU A 15 10.30 5.06 -2.91
C LEU A 15 10.23 6.60 -2.82
N LEU A 16 10.33 7.14 -1.61
CA LEU A 16 10.56 8.55 -1.39
C LEU A 16 12.01 8.88 -1.70
N GLU A 17 12.22 10.02 -2.35
CA GLU A 17 13.56 10.52 -2.61
C GLU A 17 14.35 10.64 -1.29
N PRO A 18 15.64 10.25 -1.29
CA PRO A 18 16.52 10.47 -0.14
C PRO A 18 16.56 11.96 0.17
N GLY A 19 16.00 12.35 1.31
CA GLY A 19 16.11 13.72 1.81
C GLY A 19 17.41 13.91 2.59
N ARG A 20 17.36 14.74 3.63
CA ARG A 20 18.48 14.96 4.56
C ARG A 20 18.93 13.70 5.34
N PHE A 21 18.15 12.63 5.30
CA PHE A 21 18.43 11.39 6.03
C PHE A 21 19.03 10.33 5.10
N PRO A 22 20.03 9.55 5.57
CA PRO A 22 20.77 8.60 4.74
C PRO A 22 20.00 7.30 4.45
N PHE A 23 18.72 7.21 4.84
CA PHE A 23 17.91 6.02 4.68
C PHE A 23 16.77 6.25 3.70
N HIS A 24 16.57 5.24 2.85
CA HIS A 24 15.43 5.14 1.96
C HIS A 24 14.14 4.96 2.77
N ARG A 25 13.06 5.58 2.30
CA ARG A 25 11.73 5.44 2.88
C ARG A 25 10.76 5.09 1.79
N TRP A 26 9.96 4.07 2.01
CA TRP A 26 8.87 3.67 1.13
C TRP A 26 7.57 4.23 1.68
N ARG A 27 6.89 5.04 0.88
CA ARG A 27 5.53 5.51 1.17
C ARG A 27 4.54 4.54 0.57
N TRP A 28 3.50 4.25 1.33
CA TRP A 28 2.37 3.46 0.88
C TRP A 28 1.07 4.19 1.16
N GLU A 29 0.12 4.04 0.25
CA GLU A 29 -1.22 4.59 0.36
C GLU A 29 -2.22 3.56 -0.13
N LEU A 30 -3.37 3.52 0.54
CA LEU A 30 -4.49 2.67 0.24
C LEU A 30 -5.71 3.54 -0.03
N TRP A 31 -6.38 3.28 -1.13
CA TRP A 31 -7.49 4.05 -1.65
C TRP A 31 -8.68 3.14 -1.94
N HIS A 32 -9.88 3.67 -1.75
CA HIS A 32 -11.14 3.04 -2.15
C HIS A 32 -11.94 4.06 -2.97
N GLY A 33 -11.93 3.91 -4.29
CA GLY A 33 -12.39 4.95 -5.21
C GLY A 33 -11.58 6.24 -5.03
N SER A 34 -12.25 7.38 -4.86
CA SER A 34 -11.59 8.68 -4.63
C SER A 34 -11.12 8.91 -3.19
N THR A 35 -11.41 8.00 -2.26
CA THR A 35 -11.16 8.21 -0.83
C THR A 35 -9.85 7.56 -0.40
N LEU A 36 -8.96 8.35 0.22
CA LEU A 36 -7.77 7.83 0.91
C LEU A 36 -8.20 7.17 2.22
N VAL A 37 -7.91 5.88 2.36
CA VAL A 37 -8.39 5.07 3.48
C VAL A 37 -7.31 4.88 4.54
N ALA A 38 -6.07 4.69 4.10
CA ALA A 38 -4.92 4.55 4.98
C ALA A 38 -3.64 4.97 4.24
N SER A 39 -2.67 5.48 4.97
CA SER A 39 -1.33 5.75 4.43
C SER A 39 -0.27 5.62 5.51
N GLY A 40 0.97 5.47 5.08
CA GLY A 40 2.11 5.45 5.97
C GLY A 40 3.43 5.33 5.23
N TRP A 41 4.50 5.15 6.01
CA TRP A 41 5.83 4.92 5.48
C TRP A 41 6.57 3.84 6.26
N ARG A 42 7.52 3.17 5.60
CA ARG A 42 8.44 2.18 6.18
C ARG A 42 9.82 2.34 5.57
N LEU A 43 10.83 1.75 6.20
CA LEU A 43 12.22 1.79 5.70
C LEU A 43 12.40 0.80 4.53
N GLY A 44 11.81 -0.39 4.64
CA GLY A 44 11.86 -1.42 3.59
C GLY A 44 10.62 -1.43 2.70
N ARG A 45 10.82 -1.74 1.41
CA ARG A 45 9.73 -2.05 0.46
C ARG A 45 8.84 -3.20 0.94
N PRO A 46 9.39 -4.35 1.41
CA PRO A 46 8.55 -5.45 1.87
C PRO A 46 7.68 -5.06 3.07
N ASP A 47 8.22 -4.24 3.99
CA ASP A 47 7.49 -3.75 5.15
C ASP A 47 6.37 -2.78 4.77
N ALA A 48 6.61 -1.90 3.80
CA ALA A 48 5.58 -1.00 3.28
C ALA A 48 4.46 -1.80 2.58
N GLY A 49 4.81 -2.77 1.73
CA GLY A 49 3.84 -3.65 1.07
C GLY A 49 3.07 -4.53 2.07
N ARG A 50 3.71 -5.00 3.14
CA ARG A 50 3.07 -5.71 4.24
C ARG A 50 2.07 -4.81 4.98
N ALA A 51 2.47 -3.59 5.35
CA ALA A 51 1.61 -2.64 6.05
C ALA A 51 0.36 -2.29 5.22
N LEU A 52 0.53 -2.11 3.91
CA LEU A 52 -0.55 -1.85 2.96
C LEU A 52 -1.56 -3.00 2.90
N ARG A 53 -1.09 -4.26 2.81
CA ARG A 53 -1.96 -5.44 2.78
C ARG A 53 -2.74 -5.63 4.08
N ILE A 54 -2.09 -5.38 5.23
CA ILE A 54 -2.78 -5.40 6.53
C ILE A 54 -3.88 -4.32 6.54
N ALA A 55 -3.57 -3.09 6.13
CA ALA A 55 -4.55 -2.01 6.08
C ALA A 55 -5.73 -2.31 5.15
N ALA A 56 -5.49 -2.91 3.99
CA ALA A 56 -6.54 -3.33 3.06
C ALA A 56 -7.49 -4.35 3.70
N SER A 57 -6.94 -5.27 4.48
CA SER A 57 -7.71 -6.33 5.14
C SER A 57 -8.50 -5.80 6.33
N GLU A 58 -7.87 -4.97 7.16
CA GLU A 58 -8.55 -4.28 8.27
C GLU A 58 -9.73 -3.44 7.74
N PHE A 59 -9.53 -2.73 6.62
CA PHE A 59 -10.59 -1.95 6.02
C PHE A 59 -11.69 -2.81 5.37
N ALA A 60 -11.33 -3.90 4.67
CA ALA A 60 -12.29 -4.84 4.12
C ALA A 60 -13.19 -5.44 5.21
N LEU A 61 -12.60 -5.89 6.33
CA LEU A 61 -13.36 -6.41 7.48
C LEU A 61 -14.34 -5.36 8.02
N ARG A 62 -13.88 -4.11 8.19
CA ARG A 62 -14.75 -2.99 8.62
C ARG A 62 -15.88 -2.70 7.65
N LEU A 63 -15.61 -2.73 6.35
CA LEU A 63 -16.62 -2.53 5.30
C LEU A 63 -17.75 -3.57 5.40
N PHE A 64 -17.41 -4.81 5.76
CA PHE A 64 -18.38 -5.89 5.97
C PHE A 64 -18.94 -5.99 7.39
N GLY A 65 -18.61 -5.05 8.29
CA GLY A 65 -19.05 -5.08 9.69
C GLY A 65 -18.46 -6.25 10.50
N LEU A 66 -17.35 -6.83 10.04
CA LEU A 66 -16.66 -7.94 10.70
C LEU A 66 -15.64 -7.41 11.73
N PRO A 67 -15.41 -8.16 12.82
CA PRO A 67 -14.42 -7.77 13.82
C PRO A 67 -13.01 -7.79 13.23
N VAL A 68 -12.23 -6.75 13.51
CA VAL A 68 -10.81 -6.69 13.13
C VAL A 68 -9.98 -7.38 14.22
N PRO A 69 -9.30 -8.51 13.92
CA PRO A 69 -8.46 -9.17 14.91
C PRO A 69 -7.24 -8.31 15.25
N PRO A 70 -6.61 -8.52 16.43
CA PRO A 70 -5.34 -7.87 16.78
C PRO A 70 -4.28 -8.11 15.71
N ARG A 71 -3.42 -7.10 15.47
CA ARG A 71 -2.37 -7.17 14.44
C ARG A 71 -1.40 -8.32 14.72
N ASP A 72 -1.41 -9.34 13.86
CA ASP A 72 -0.42 -10.42 13.88
C ASP A 72 0.87 -9.96 13.15
N PRO A 73 2.06 -10.06 13.77
CA PRO A 73 3.36 -9.85 13.13
C PRO A 73 3.62 -10.74 11.90
N ARG A 74 2.88 -11.83 11.73
CA ARG A 74 2.91 -12.72 10.56
C ARG A 74 1.80 -12.46 9.54
N ALA A 75 0.85 -11.57 9.81
CA ALA A 75 -0.17 -11.20 8.82
C ALA A 75 0.46 -10.47 7.62
N GLY A 76 -0.05 -10.72 6.41
CA GLY A 76 0.43 -10.07 5.18
C GLY A 76 1.82 -10.51 4.74
N VAL A 77 2.15 -11.80 4.84
CA VAL A 77 3.40 -12.37 4.29
C VAL A 77 3.39 -12.28 2.77
N GLY A 78 4.53 -11.93 2.18
CA GLY A 78 4.74 -11.77 0.73
C GLY A 78 5.46 -10.48 0.42
N ASP A 79 5.79 -10.26 -0.85
CA ASP A 79 6.54 -9.09 -1.30
C ASP A 79 5.78 -8.40 -2.44
N LEU A 80 4.86 -7.51 -2.05
CA LEU A 80 4.09 -6.71 -3.01
C LEU A 80 5.06 -5.86 -3.84
N ARG A 81 5.09 -6.11 -5.15
CA ARG A 81 5.89 -5.35 -6.09
C ARG A 81 5.14 -4.07 -6.48
N PRO A 82 5.80 -2.90 -6.48
CA PRO A 82 5.21 -1.68 -6.99
C PRO A 82 4.71 -1.88 -8.42
N GLY A 83 3.49 -1.44 -8.71
CA GLY A 83 2.93 -1.50 -10.06
C GLY A 83 2.37 -2.86 -10.45
N THR A 84 2.34 -3.86 -9.56
CA THR A 84 1.69 -5.15 -9.85
C THR A 84 0.29 -5.21 -9.25
N VAL A 85 -0.65 -5.77 -10.01
CA VAL A 85 -1.95 -6.16 -9.45
C VAL A 85 -1.74 -7.42 -8.61
N GLU A 86 -2.19 -7.42 -7.35
CA GLU A 86 -2.05 -8.57 -6.44
C GLU A 86 -3.40 -8.93 -5.83
N ARG A 87 -3.74 -10.23 -5.84
CA ARG A 87 -4.88 -10.75 -5.08
C ARG A 87 -4.39 -11.05 -3.67
N VAL A 88 -5.00 -10.40 -2.70
CA VAL A 88 -4.63 -10.50 -1.28
C VAL A 88 -5.74 -11.22 -0.54
N SER A 89 -5.41 -12.38 -0.01
CA SER A 89 -6.25 -13.14 0.90
C SER A 89 -5.68 -13.02 2.30
N ILE A 90 -6.38 -12.32 3.19
CA ILE A 90 -6.00 -12.17 4.59
C ILE A 90 -7.23 -12.43 5.44
N GLY A 91 -7.16 -13.48 6.28
CA GLY A 91 -8.31 -13.95 7.04
C GLY A 91 -9.47 -14.39 6.11
N PRO A 92 -10.73 -14.07 6.43
CA PRO A 92 -11.89 -14.44 5.62
C PRO A 92 -12.14 -13.52 4.42
N THR A 93 -11.32 -12.47 4.23
CA THR A 93 -11.49 -11.49 3.15
C THR A 93 -10.50 -11.72 2.02
N ALA A 94 -11.00 -11.59 0.79
CA ALA A 94 -10.18 -11.50 -0.42
C ALA A 94 -10.40 -10.14 -1.07
N CYS A 95 -9.33 -9.45 -1.44
CA CYS A 95 -9.40 -8.21 -2.21
C CYS A 95 -8.35 -8.19 -3.31
N VAL A 96 -8.55 -7.33 -4.29
CA VAL A 96 -7.57 -7.06 -5.35
C VAL A 96 -6.94 -5.71 -5.07
N LEU A 97 -5.62 -5.69 -4.97
CA LEU A 97 -4.83 -4.47 -4.93
C LEU A 97 -4.47 -4.09 -6.36
N VAL A 98 -4.93 -2.93 -6.82
CA VAL A 98 -4.63 -2.39 -8.13
C VAL A 98 -3.72 -1.18 -7.97
N PRO A 99 -2.57 -1.13 -8.67
CA PRO A 99 -1.72 0.05 -8.60
C PRO A 99 -2.49 1.23 -9.20
N ARG A 100 -2.67 2.30 -8.41
CA ARG A 100 -3.02 3.59 -8.98
C ARG A 100 -1.85 4.02 -9.84
N ALA A 101 -2.13 4.54 -11.04
CA ALA A 101 -1.11 5.04 -11.94
C ALA A 101 -0.14 5.91 -11.13
N LEU A 102 1.11 5.43 -11.04
CA LEU A 102 2.20 6.20 -10.46
C LEU A 102 2.34 7.42 -11.37
N GLU A 103 1.72 8.55 -11.03
CA GLU A 103 2.27 9.82 -11.46
C GLU A 103 3.72 9.78 -10.99
N ARG A 104 4.62 9.60 -11.97
CA ARG A 104 6.05 9.53 -11.76
C ARG A 104 6.37 10.73 -10.85
N PRO A 105 6.99 10.54 -9.66
CA PRO A 105 7.45 11.68 -8.91
C PRO A 105 8.33 12.47 -9.88
N VAL A 106 7.89 13.67 -10.24
CA VAL A 106 8.67 14.58 -11.07
C VAL A 106 9.86 14.91 -10.19
N GLY A 107 10.94 14.16 -10.37
CA GLY A 107 12.25 14.54 -9.89
C GLY A 107 12.47 15.93 -10.42
N THR A 108 12.42 16.91 -9.53
CA THR A 108 12.74 18.29 -9.87
C THR A 108 14.24 18.28 -10.13
N ILE A 109 14.61 18.06 -11.39
CA ILE A 109 15.95 18.39 -11.86
C ILE A 109 15.96 19.92 -11.89
N ALA A 110 16.39 20.55 -10.79
CA ALA A 110 16.87 21.91 -10.85
C ALA A 110 18.19 21.88 -11.64
N VAL A 111 18.05 22.01 -12.95
CA VAL A 111 19.15 22.26 -13.88
C VAL A 111 19.79 23.59 -13.50
N GLY A 112 21.05 23.53 -13.09
CA GLY A 112 22.11 24.49 -13.38
C GLY A 112 21.91 25.97 -13.08
N SER A 113 22.84 26.54 -12.32
CA SER A 113 23.53 27.74 -12.77
C SER A 113 24.96 27.70 -12.23
N LEU A 114 25.88 27.37 -13.14
CA LEU A 114 27.29 27.70 -13.01
C LEU A 114 27.42 29.22 -13.20
N SER A 115 28.15 29.88 -12.31
CA SER A 115 28.78 31.18 -12.54
C SER A 115 30.11 31.18 -11.80
#